data_AF-A0A935RT96-F1
#
_entry.id   AF-A0A935RT96-F1
#
_cell.length_a   1.000
_cell.length_b   1.000
_cell.length_c   1.000
_cell.angle_alpha   90.00
_cell.angle_beta   90.00
_cell.angle_gamma   90.00
#
_symmetry.space_group_name_H-M   'P 1'
#
loop_
_entity.id
_entity.type
_entity.pdbx_description
1 polymer ?
#
loop_
_entity_poly.entity_id
_entity_poly.type
_entity_poly.pdbx_seq_one_letter_code
_entity_poly.pdbx_strand_id
1 'polypeptide(L)'
;MNIKYQIQVIFGFFTILLISSCQSAGVNSTGSEYMPDMAHSVAYESNVYGYYYNNRWGTEDELHKMVQPRVPVKGTIARGYAGALDPYNSATGVSYKPNGSVPYYYADSEEERSRATTEIIKNPYPITASGLENGKLLYNIQCAICHGEKGDGAGYLLRDDGGKYPVQPANFMLDTFVNSSNGRYYHAIMYGRNLMGGYSDKLSYEERWQVIQYIRSLQAASKKLEYSEKLNTLNTSDTPYSVIASKMAAITPAATVIISTDTSATHKAASGKESKH
;
A
#
# COMPACT_ATOMS: atom_id res chain seq x y z
N MET A 1 4.99 74.46 -14.77
CA MET A 1 5.03 73.35 -13.79
C MET A 1 6.48 73.15 -13.37
N ASN A 2 6.77 73.15 -12.07
CA ASN A 2 8.13 73.28 -11.55
C ASN A 2 8.92 71.98 -11.82
N ILE A 3 10.04 72.04 -12.54
CA ILE A 3 10.76 70.85 -13.02
C ILE A 3 11.23 69.95 -11.88
N LYS A 4 11.51 70.55 -10.71
CA LYS A 4 11.84 69.84 -9.46
C LYS A 4 10.68 68.99 -8.94
N TYR A 5 9.45 69.49 -9.05
CA TYR A 5 8.25 68.76 -8.63
C TYR A 5 7.98 67.56 -9.56
N GLN A 6 8.20 67.72 -10.86
CA GLN A 6 8.10 66.62 -11.84
C GLN A 6 9.12 65.50 -11.54
N ILE A 7 10.36 65.85 -11.21
CA ILE A 7 11.40 64.87 -10.85
C ILE A 7 11.03 64.13 -9.55
N GLN A 8 10.51 64.84 -8.55
CA GLN A 8 10.07 64.23 -7.29
C GLN A 8 8.91 63.24 -7.48
N VAL A 9 7.94 63.56 -8.35
CA VAL A 9 6.81 62.67 -8.67
C VAL A 9 7.29 61.44 -9.43
N ILE A 10 8.19 61.58 -10.40
CA ILE A 10 8.76 60.46 -11.15
C ILE A 10 9.56 59.54 -10.22
N PHE A 11 10.38 60.11 -9.33
CA PHE A 11 11.16 59.33 -8.37
C PHE A 11 10.27 58.59 -7.37
N GLY A 12 9.19 59.24 -6.89
CA GLY A 12 8.19 58.61 -6.05
C GLY A 12 7.48 57.44 -6.75
N PHE A 13 7.08 57.63 -8.01
CA PHE A 13 6.44 56.58 -8.81
C PHE A 13 7.39 55.40 -9.06
N PHE A 14 8.65 55.66 -9.40
CA PHE A 14 9.67 54.63 -9.62
C PHE A 14 9.96 53.84 -8.33
N THR A 15 10.00 54.52 -7.19
CA THR A 15 10.20 53.87 -5.87
C THR A 15 9.03 52.96 -5.50
N ILE A 16 7.79 53.39 -5.76
CA ILE A 16 6.58 52.56 -5.54
C ILE A 16 6.59 51.34 -6.47
N LEU A 17 6.97 51.52 -7.74
CA LEU A 17 7.06 50.45 -8.72
C LEU A 17 8.11 49.39 -8.33
N LEU A 18 9.24 49.82 -7.78
CA LEU A 18 10.27 48.92 -7.24
C LEU A 18 9.74 48.09 -6.07
N ILE A 19 9.02 48.69 -5.12
CA ILE A 19 8.47 47.97 -3.96
C ILE A 19 7.37 46.98 -4.35
N SER A 20 6.54 47.29 -5.36
CA SER A 20 5.51 46.36 -5.86
C SER A 20 6.04 45.24 -6.75
N SER A 21 7.28 45.35 -7.25
CA SER A 21 7.89 44.32 -8.12
C SER A 21 8.34 43.06 -7.35
N CYS A 22 8.57 43.17 -6.05
CA CYS A 22 8.82 42.03 -5.16
C CYS A 22 7.49 41.40 -4.74
N GLN A 23 6.89 40.62 -5.64
CA GLN A 23 5.63 39.94 -5.36
C GLN A 23 5.88 38.73 -4.43
N SER A 24 5.51 38.87 -3.16
CA SER A 24 5.50 37.76 -2.20
C SER A 24 4.53 36.67 -2.66
N ALA A 25 4.82 35.41 -2.34
CA ALA A 25 3.86 34.33 -2.54
C ALA A 25 2.52 34.67 -1.87
N GLY A 26 1.43 34.54 -2.62
CA GLY A 26 0.07 34.81 -2.18
C GLY A 26 -0.82 33.58 -2.39
N VAL A 27 -2.10 33.70 -2.06
CA VAL A 27 -3.07 32.57 -2.19
C VAL A 27 -3.15 32.03 -3.62
N ASN A 28 -3.01 32.91 -4.63
CA ASN A 28 -3.11 32.55 -6.05
C ASN A 28 -1.80 32.79 -6.82
N SER A 29 -0.68 32.98 -6.13
CA SER A 29 0.61 33.23 -6.78
C SER A 29 1.72 32.52 -6.01
N THR A 30 2.49 31.70 -6.71
CA THR A 30 3.65 30.98 -6.16
C THR A 30 4.81 31.90 -5.78
N GLY A 31 4.72 33.20 -6.09
CA GLY A 31 5.76 34.20 -5.84
C GLY A 31 6.86 34.17 -6.90
N SER A 32 7.92 34.96 -6.67
CA SER A 32 9.11 34.99 -7.52
C SER A 32 10.15 33.96 -7.07
N GLU A 33 10.68 33.19 -8.01
CA GLU A 33 11.80 32.28 -7.77
C GLU A 33 13.14 32.97 -8.13
N TYR A 34 14.11 32.92 -7.22
CA TYR A 34 15.48 33.38 -7.48
C TYR A 34 16.39 32.17 -7.74
N MET A 35 17.11 32.19 -8.87
CA MET A 35 18.01 31.11 -9.32
C MET A 35 17.37 29.69 -9.38
N PRO A 36 16.27 29.49 -10.13
CA PRO A 36 15.54 28.20 -10.21
C PRO A 36 16.22 27.12 -11.07
N ASP A 37 17.54 27.17 -11.28
CA ASP A 37 18.27 26.35 -12.26
C ASP A 37 18.10 24.82 -12.06
N MET A 38 17.82 24.39 -10.82
CA MET A 38 17.59 22.98 -10.48
C MET A 38 16.30 22.77 -9.66
N ALA A 39 15.41 23.76 -9.59
CA ALA A 39 14.16 23.66 -8.84
C ALA A 39 13.10 22.82 -9.58
N HIS A 40 13.18 22.79 -10.92
CA HIS A 40 12.24 22.09 -11.79
C HIS A 40 12.95 20.90 -12.43
N SER A 41 12.44 19.70 -12.20
CA SER A 41 13.02 18.48 -12.74
C SER A 41 13.00 18.49 -14.27
N VAL A 42 14.15 18.30 -14.90
CA VAL A 42 14.23 18.05 -16.35
C VAL A 42 13.73 16.63 -16.67
N ALA A 43 13.89 15.69 -15.74
CA ALA A 43 13.40 14.34 -15.86
C ALA A 43 11.87 14.25 -15.68
N TYR A 44 11.25 13.21 -16.22
CA TYR A 44 9.84 12.92 -15.99
C TYR A 44 9.65 12.32 -14.61
N GLU A 45 8.90 13.02 -13.77
CA GLU A 45 8.46 12.53 -12.47
C GLU A 45 7.04 11.96 -12.56
N SER A 46 6.77 10.90 -11.80
CA SER A 46 5.46 10.26 -11.79
C SER A 46 4.40 11.17 -11.17
N ASN A 47 3.30 11.41 -11.89
CA ASN A 47 2.17 12.25 -11.45
C ASN A 47 2.52 13.73 -11.19
N VAL A 48 3.61 14.24 -11.78
CA VAL A 48 4.01 15.64 -11.65
C VAL A 48 4.01 16.29 -13.02
N TYR A 49 3.33 17.43 -13.12
CA TYR A 49 3.40 18.29 -14.28
C TYR A 49 4.42 19.41 -14.04
N GLY A 50 5.67 19.15 -14.41
CA GLY A 50 6.80 20.08 -14.20
C GLY A 50 7.14 20.91 -15.43
N TYR A 51 6.14 21.43 -16.16
CA TYR A 51 6.44 22.31 -17.29
C TYR A 51 7.11 23.59 -16.80
N TYR A 52 8.32 23.84 -17.29
CA TYR A 52 9.10 25.03 -16.97
C TYR A 52 9.56 25.70 -18.25
N TYR A 53 9.33 27.00 -18.37
CA TYR A 53 9.56 27.75 -19.61
C TYR A 53 11.04 27.75 -20.08
N ASN A 54 12.00 27.53 -19.18
CA ASN A 54 13.41 27.38 -19.56
C ASN A 54 13.79 25.93 -19.96
N ASN A 55 12.91 24.95 -19.77
CA ASN A 55 13.14 23.58 -20.23
C ASN A 55 12.83 23.48 -21.73
N ARG A 56 13.88 23.39 -22.55
CA ARG A 56 13.79 23.48 -24.03
C ARG A 56 13.50 22.15 -24.75
N TRP A 57 13.06 21.12 -24.04
CA TRP A 57 13.00 19.74 -24.59
C TRP A 57 11.76 19.43 -25.44
N GLY A 58 10.84 20.38 -25.60
CA GLY A 58 9.64 20.22 -26.43
C GLY A 58 8.59 21.29 -26.15
N THR A 59 7.42 21.13 -26.74
CA THR A 59 6.22 21.91 -26.43
C THR A 59 5.58 21.46 -25.13
N GLU A 60 4.76 22.35 -24.55
CA GLU A 60 3.96 22.07 -23.36
C GLU A 60 3.10 20.79 -23.52
N ASP A 61 2.43 20.66 -24.67
CA ASP A 61 1.59 19.51 -25.00
C ASP A 61 2.37 18.19 -25.13
N GLU A 62 3.60 18.25 -25.64
CA GLU A 62 4.47 17.08 -25.74
C GLU A 62 4.92 16.61 -24.36
N LEU A 63 5.32 17.53 -23.48
CA LEU A 63 5.66 17.19 -22.10
C LEU A 63 4.45 16.59 -21.38
N HIS A 64 3.27 17.20 -21.52
CA HIS A 64 2.05 16.71 -20.90
C HIS A 64 1.75 15.27 -21.34
N LYS A 65 1.92 14.92 -22.63
CA LYS A 65 1.74 13.53 -23.10
C LYS A 65 2.77 12.55 -22.54
N MET A 66 3.99 13.01 -22.24
CA MET A 66 5.08 12.16 -21.76
C MET A 66 5.00 11.88 -20.26
N VAL A 67 4.51 12.82 -19.46
CA VAL A 67 4.41 12.67 -17.99
C VAL A 67 3.18 11.88 -17.52
N GLN A 68 2.22 11.62 -18.41
CA GLN A 68 1.07 10.77 -18.07
C GLN A 68 1.50 9.31 -17.84
N PRO A 69 1.06 8.66 -16.74
CA PRO A 69 1.31 7.25 -16.52
C PRO A 69 0.80 6.41 -17.70
N ARG A 70 1.68 5.57 -18.26
CA ARG A 70 1.33 4.66 -19.36
C ARG A 70 0.82 3.34 -18.80
N VAL A 71 -0.14 2.75 -19.49
CA VAL A 71 -0.60 1.39 -19.16
C VAL A 71 0.47 0.37 -19.57
N PRO A 72 0.74 -0.65 -18.74
CA PRO A 72 1.61 -1.75 -19.14
C PRO A 72 0.96 -2.57 -20.27
N VAL A 73 1.78 -3.23 -21.08
CA VAL A 73 1.29 -4.09 -22.18
C VAL A 73 0.49 -5.26 -21.58
N LYS A 74 -0.63 -5.61 -22.20
CA LYS A 74 -1.48 -6.70 -21.73
C LYS A 74 -0.70 -8.02 -21.66
N GLY A 75 -0.77 -8.70 -20.52
CA GLY A 75 -0.11 -9.99 -20.28
C GLY A 75 1.32 -9.89 -19.74
N THR A 76 1.86 -8.69 -19.54
CA THR A 76 3.17 -8.55 -18.89
C THR A 76 3.09 -8.93 -17.40
N ILE A 77 4.04 -9.73 -16.94
CA ILE A 77 4.21 -10.07 -15.53
C ILE A 77 5.50 -9.43 -15.04
N ALA A 78 5.40 -8.51 -14.07
CA ALA A 78 6.56 -7.90 -13.46
C ALA A 78 7.34 -8.91 -12.60
N ARG A 79 8.66 -8.76 -12.51
CA ARG A 79 9.48 -9.59 -11.62
C ARG A 79 9.12 -9.29 -10.16
N GLY A 80 8.94 -10.33 -9.34
CA GLY A 80 8.45 -10.19 -7.96
C GLY A 80 6.92 -10.26 -7.82
N TYR A 81 6.19 -10.27 -8.93
CA TYR A 81 4.72 -10.31 -8.94
C TYR A 81 4.16 -11.72 -9.22
N ALA A 82 4.95 -12.66 -9.76
CA ALA A 82 4.49 -14.04 -9.96
C ALA A 82 4.37 -14.78 -8.61
N GLY A 83 3.19 -15.26 -8.25
CA GLY A 83 3.00 -15.97 -6.98
C GLY A 83 3.61 -17.37 -7.00
N ALA A 84 4.70 -17.57 -6.27
CA ALA A 84 5.07 -18.89 -5.75
C ALA A 84 5.19 -18.77 -4.22
N LEU A 85 4.05 -18.77 -3.54
CA LEU A 85 3.99 -18.94 -2.09
C LEU A 85 3.74 -20.40 -1.79
N ASP A 86 4.79 -21.21 -1.90
CA ASP A 86 4.97 -22.26 -0.92
C ASP A 86 6.27 -21.98 -0.15
N PRO A 87 6.24 -21.11 0.88
CA PRO A 87 7.38 -20.93 1.77
C PRO A 87 7.77 -22.20 2.55
N TYR A 88 6.99 -23.29 2.43
CA TYR A 88 7.22 -24.57 3.11
C TYR A 88 7.65 -25.71 2.17
N ASN A 89 7.66 -25.52 0.85
CA ASN A 89 7.98 -26.58 -0.10
C ASN A 89 8.73 -26.11 -1.35
N SER A 90 9.75 -25.27 -1.17
CA SER A 90 10.75 -25.07 -2.22
C SER A 90 12.15 -25.31 -1.67
N ALA A 91 12.56 -26.57 -1.60
CA ALA A 91 13.94 -26.94 -1.31
C ALA A 91 14.95 -26.40 -2.36
N THR A 92 14.46 -25.84 -3.47
CA THR A 92 15.27 -25.30 -4.58
C THR A 92 14.78 -23.95 -5.14
N GLY A 93 13.81 -23.30 -4.49
CA GLY A 93 13.24 -22.03 -4.98
C GLY A 93 13.89 -20.80 -4.33
N VAL A 94 14.21 -19.79 -5.14
CA VAL A 94 14.50 -18.45 -4.61
C VAL A 94 13.20 -17.92 -4.00
N SER A 95 13.14 -17.83 -2.67
CA SER A 95 12.02 -17.20 -1.99
C SER A 95 12.05 -15.70 -2.26
N TYR A 96 11.10 -15.21 -3.05
CA TYR A 96 10.84 -13.77 -3.17
C TYR A 96 9.46 -13.51 -2.56
N LYS A 97 9.40 -12.48 -1.71
CA LYS A 97 8.11 -11.99 -1.19
C LYS A 97 7.33 -11.41 -2.37
N PRO A 98 6.12 -11.91 -2.68
CA PRO A 98 5.32 -11.30 -3.74
C PRO A 98 5.02 -9.86 -3.34
N ASN A 99 5.56 -8.88 -4.06
CA ASN A 99 5.20 -7.49 -3.86
C ASN A 99 4.06 -7.12 -4.82
N GLY A 100 3.05 -6.43 -4.32
CA GLY A 100 2.05 -5.76 -5.16
C GLY A 100 0.94 -6.66 -5.69
N SER A 101 1.17 -7.50 -6.71
CA SER A 101 0.08 -8.19 -7.43
C SER A 101 0.45 -9.57 -7.98
N VAL A 102 -0.02 -10.62 -7.29
CA VAL A 102 -0.11 -11.96 -7.87
C VAL A 102 -1.08 -11.95 -9.05
N PRO A 103 -0.77 -12.60 -10.18
CA PRO A 103 -1.70 -12.71 -11.30
C PRO A 103 -3.06 -13.21 -10.85
N TYR A 104 -4.09 -12.47 -11.23
CA TYR A 104 -5.47 -12.84 -10.95
C TYR A 104 -6.09 -13.36 -12.24
N TYR A 105 -6.34 -14.66 -12.30
CA TYR A 105 -6.74 -15.37 -13.52
C TYR A 105 -8.26 -15.47 -13.72
N TYR A 106 -9.03 -14.67 -12.99
CA TYR A 106 -10.49 -14.62 -13.12
C TYR A 106 -10.86 -13.33 -13.81
N ALA A 107 -11.82 -13.38 -14.74
CA ALA A 107 -12.36 -12.17 -15.35
C ALA A 107 -13.49 -11.56 -14.50
N ASP A 108 -13.91 -10.34 -14.85
CA ASP A 108 -15.07 -9.68 -14.25
C ASP A 108 -16.37 -10.19 -14.88
N SER A 109 -16.72 -11.45 -14.58
CA SER A 109 -18.00 -12.07 -14.96
C SER A 109 -18.58 -12.87 -13.79
N GLU A 110 -19.89 -13.11 -13.80
CA GLU A 110 -20.54 -13.85 -12.70
C GLU A 110 -20.08 -15.31 -12.62
N GLU A 111 -19.80 -15.94 -13.76
CA GLU A 111 -19.26 -17.30 -13.86
C GLU A 111 -17.87 -17.37 -13.22
N GLU A 112 -17.01 -16.42 -13.58
CA GLU A 112 -15.64 -16.31 -13.09
C GLU A 112 -15.60 -15.98 -11.60
N ARG A 113 -16.54 -15.16 -11.11
CA ARG A 113 -16.72 -14.89 -9.69
C ARG A 113 -17.16 -16.14 -8.92
N SER A 114 -18.08 -16.92 -9.47
CA SER A 114 -18.50 -18.18 -8.87
C SER A 114 -17.32 -19.16 -8.80
N ARG A 115 -16.52 -19.23 -9.86
CA ARG A 115 -15.29 -20.02 -9.90
C ARG A 115 -14.26 -19.54 -8.87
N ALA A 116 -13.99 -18.24 -8.79
CA ALA A 116 -13.11 -17.64 -7.78
C ALA A 116 -13.59 -17.95 -6.35
N THR A 117 -14.90 -17.89 -6.11
CA THR A 117 -15.49 -18.26 -4.81
C THR A 117 -15.28 -19.74 -4.51
N THR A 118 -15.29 -20.61 -5.50
CA THR A 118 -15.13 -22.06 -5.28
C THR A 118 -13.67 -22.46 -5.10
N GLU A 119 -12.77 -21.88 -5.89
CA GLU A 119 -11.35 -22.26 -5.93
C GLU A 119 -10.51 -21.56 -4.85
N ILE A 120 -10.81 -20.29 -4.55
CA ILE A 120 -10.07 -19.49 -3.57
C ILE A 120 -10.69 -19.71 -2.19
N ILE A 121 -10.28 -20.79 -1.54
CA ILE A 121 -10.77 -21.16 -0.22
C ILE A 121 -9.86 -20.60 0.87
N LYS A 122 -8.55 -20.86 0.78
CA LYS A 122 -7.59 -20.60 1.85
C LYS A 122 -6.95 -19.23 1.71
N ASN A 123 -6.69 -18.58 2.84
CA ASN A 123 -5.77 -17.46 2.88
C ASN A 123 -4.32 -17.98 2.82
N PRO A 124 -3.48 -17.50 1.88
CA PRO A 124 -2.07 -17.91 1.80
C PRO A 124 -1.23 -17.41 2.99
N TYR A 125 -1.68 -16.38 3.70
CA TYR A 125 -1.02 -15.83 4.88
C TYR A 125 -1.61 -16.40 6.17
N PRO A 126 -0.77 -16.76 7.16
CA PRO A 126 -1.27 -17.15 8.47
C PRO A 126 -1.95 -15.98 9.19
N ILE A 127 -2.83 -16.32 10.14
CA ILE A 127 -3.40 -15.35 11.06
C ILE A 127 -2.32 -14.94 12.05
N THR A 128 -1.94 -13.67 12.03
CA THR A 128 -0.94 -13.08 12.94
C THR A 128 -1.54 -11.85 13.61
N ALA A 129 -1.08 -11.50 14.82
CA ALA A 129 -1.53 -10.27 15.49
C ALA A 129 -1.27 -9.02 14.64
N SER A 130 -0.08 -8.91 14.04
CA SER A 130 0.27 -7.79 13.16
C SER A 130 -0.60 -7.74 11.89
N GLY A 131 -0.88 -8.90 11.27
CA GLY A 131 -1.77 -8.96 10.11
C GLY A 131 -3.20 -8.52 10.42
N LEU A 132 -3.72 -8.89 11.60
CA LEU A 132 -5.04 -8.46 12.07
C LEU A 132 -5.08 -6.95 12.38
N GLU A 133 -4.03 -6.42 13.01
CA GLU A 133 -3.91 -4.99 13.32
C GLU A 133 -3.84 -4.13 12.04
N ASN A 134 -2.99 -4.53 11.09
CA ASN A 134 -2.90 -3.88 9.79
C ASN A 134 -4.22 -4.00 9.02
N GLY A 135 -4.83 -5.19 9.02
CA GLY A 135 -6.14 -5.44 8.40
C GLY A 135 -7.24 -4.54 8.97
N LYS A 136 -7.24 -4.32 10.29
CA LYS A 136 -8.16 -3.39 10.97
C LYS A 136 -7.97 -1.95 10.48
N LEU A 137 -6.73 -1.48 10.43
CA LEU A 137 -6.42 -0.12 9.99
C LEU A 137 -6.85 0.10 8.54
N LEU A 138 -6.49 -0.82 7.66
CA LEU A 138 -6.85 -0.76 6.23
C LEU A 138 -8.36 -0.85 6.01
N TYR A 139 -9.05 -1.73 6.75
CA TYR A 139 -10.51 -1.82 6.71
C TYR A 139 -11.17 -0.51 7.12
N ASN A 140 -10.69 0.12 8.20
CA ASN A 140 -11.25 1.37 8.70
C ASN A 140 -11.05 2.52 7.69
N ILE A 141 -9.94 2.54 6.96
CA ILE A 141 -9.65 3.56 5.94
C ILE A 141 -10.47 3.32 4.67
N GLN A 142 -10.51 2.08 4.16
CA GLN A 142 -11.01 1.80 2.81
C GLN A 142 -12.42 1.22 2.76
N CYS A 143 -12.86 0.52 3.81
CA CYS A 143 -14.09 -0.29 3.79
C CYS A 143 -15.17 0.20 4.76
N ALA A 144 -14.79 0.59 5.98
CA ALA A 144 -15.72 0.94 7.06
C ALA A 144 -16.57 2.18 6.75
N ILE A 145 -16.10 3.07 5.88
CA ILE A 145 -16.86 4.24 5.43
C ILE A 145 -18.21 3.87 4.80
N CYS A 146 -18.28 2.71 4.12
CA CYS A 146 -19.49 2.15 3.53
C CYS A 146 -20.05 0.98 4.35
N HIS A 147 -19.20 0.05 4.79
CA HIS A 147 -19.63 -1.18 5.45
C HIS A 147 -19.81 -1.06 6.96
N GLY A 148 -19.45 0.08 7.56
CA GLY A 148 -19.47 0.30 9.01
C GLY A 148 -18.28 -0.35 9.71
N GLU A 149 -17.88 0.17 10.87
CA GLU A 149 -16.77 -0.43 11.66
C GLU A 149 -17.08 -1.87 12.11
N LYS A 150 -18.37 -2.18 12.24
CA LYS A 150 -18.86 -3.52 12.61
C LYS A 150 -19.11 -4.43 11.40
N GLY A 151 -18.95 -3.94 10.17
CA GLY A 151 -19.25 -4.71 8.97
C GLY A 151 -20.72 -5.07 8.76
N ASP A 152 -21.63 -4.33 9.38
CA ASP A 152 -23.09 -4.51 9.30
C ASP A 152 -23.73 -3.86 8.06
N GLY A 153 -22.93 -3.19 7.23
CA GLY A 153 -23.41 -2.46 6.07
C GLY A 153 -23.99 -1.09 6.42
N ALA A 154 -23.87 -0.61 7.67
CA ALA A 154 -24.36 0.68 8.12
C ALA A 154 -23.23 1.70 8.28
N GLY A 155 -22.44 1.90 7.22
CA GLY A 155 -21.37 2.89 7.20
C GLY A 155 -21.86 4.33 7.16
N TYR A 156 -20.94 5.27 7.35
CA TYR A 156 -21.22 6.71 7.38
C TYR A 156 -21.94 7.22 6.12
N LEU A 157 -21.71 6.61 4.95
CA LEU A 157 -22.33 7.05 3.69
C LEU A 157 -23.78 6.60 3.49
N LEU A 158 -24.32 5.72 4.34
CA LEU A 158 -25.69 5.18 4.26
C LEU A 158 -26.64 5.76 5.33
N ARG A 159 -26.30 6.88 5.98
CA ARG A 159 -27.11 7.41 7.08
C ARG A 159 -28.48 7.92 6.59
N ASP A 160 -29.48 7.76 7.44
CA ASP A 160 -30.86 8.23 7.19
C ASP A 160 -30.97 9.76 7.09
N ASP A 161 -29.98 10.51 7.59
CA ASP A 161 -29.95 11.98 7.64
C ASP A 161 -29.32 12.65 6.40
N GLY A 162 -29.20 11.93 5.29
CA GLY A 162 -28.67 12.48 4.03
C GLY A 162 -27.54 11.67 3.40
N GLY A 163 -27.48 10.36 3.66
CA GLY A 163 -26.56 9.44 2.99
C GLY A 163 -26.63 9.56 1.47
N LYS A 164 -25.47 9.68 0.82
CA LYS A 164 -25.36 9.86 -0.63
C LYS A 164 -25.53 8.54 -1.40
N TYR A 165 -25.47 7.41 -0.71
CA TYR A 165 -25.55 6.08 -1.32
C TYR A 165 -26.97 5.50 -1.23
N PRO A 166 -27.61 5.13 -2.36
CA PRO A 166 -29.00 4.68 -2.38
C PRO A 166 -29.19 3.21 -2.00
N VAL A 167 -28.12 2.41 -1.97
CA VAL A 167 -28.19 0.96 -1.72
C VAL A 167 -27.29 0.61 -0.54
N GLN A 168 -27.83 -0.15 0.40
CA GLN A 168 -27.09 -0.66 1.54
C GLN A 168 -25.95 -1.60 1.08
N PRO A 169 -24.69 -1.32 1.46
CA PRO A 169 -23.60 -2.25 1.26
C PRO A 169 -23.85 -3.59 1.94
N ALA A 170 -23.21 -4.65 1.45
CA ALA A 170 -23.38 -5.97 2.02
C ALA A 170 -23.09 -6.01 3.52
N ASN A 171 -24.01 -6.58 4.29
CA ASN A 171 -23.82 -6.92 5.70
C ASN A 171 -23.05 -8.24 5.81
N PHE A 172 -21.81 -8.18 6.30
CA PHE A 172 -20.92 -9.33 6.40
C PHE A 172 -21.31 -10.30 7.52
N MET A 173 -22.21 -9.91 8.42
CA MET A 173 -22.66 -10.75 9.54
C MET A 173 -23.74 -11.75 9.15
N LEU A 174 -24.34 -11.60 7.96
CA LEU A 174 -25.31 -12.56 7.44
C LEU A 174 -24.64 -13.91 7.14
N ASP A 175 -25.35 -15.01 7.41
CA ASP A 175 -24.83 -16.37 7.20
C ASP A 175 -24.35 -16.63 5.77
N THR A 176 -24.98 -16.00 4.77
CA THR A 176 -24.56 -16.07 3.37
C THR A 176 -23.13 -15.57 3.15
N PHE A 177 -22.66 -14.59 3.93
CA PHE A 177 -21.30 -14.07 3.86
C PHE A 177 -20.37 -14.85 4.78
N VAL A 178 -20.80 -15.14 6.01
CA VAL A 178 -20.00 -15.92 6.97
C VAL A 178 -19.60 -17.28 6.38
N ASN A 179 -20.55 -17.99 5.77
CA ASN A 179 -20.34 -19.33 5.20
C ASN A 179 -19.71 -19.31 3.80
N SER A 180 -19.47 -18.14 3.21
CA SER A 180 -18.81 -18.03 1.91
C SER A 180 -17.30 -18.22 2.06
N SER A 181 -16.61 -18.58 0.97
CA SER A 181 -15.15 -18.67 0.96
C SER A 181 -14.50 -17.27 0.97
N ASN A 182 -13.18 -17.24 1.22
CA ASN A 182 -12.42 -16.00 1.11
C ASN A 182 -12.39 -15.44 -0.32
N GLY A 183 -12.53 -16.30 -1.33
CA GLY A 183 -12.59 -15.94 -2.74
C GLY A 183 -13.70 -14.96 -3.08
N ARG A 184 -14.86 -15.03 -2.41
CA ARG A 184 -15.94 -14.06 -2.61
C ARG A 184 -15.51 -12.64 -2.27
N TYR A 185 -14.81 -12.48 -1.15
CA TYR A 185 -14.31 -11.17 -0.70
C TYR A 185 -13.16 -10.71 -1.57
N TYR A 186 -12.22 -11.62 -1.88
CA TYR A 186 -11.08 -11.31 -2.71
C TYR A 186 -11.51 -10.84 -4.11
N HIS A 187 -12.46 -11.53 -4.74
CA HIS A 187 -12.99 -11.12 -6.05
C HIS A 187 -13.68 -9.74 -5.99
N ALA A 188 -14.48 -9.48 -4.95
CA ALA A 188 -15.11 -8.18 -4.75
C ALA A 188 -14.08 -7.06 -4.53
N ILE A 189 -12.95 -7.33 -3.88
CA ILE A 189 -11.85 -6.36 -3.75
C ILE A 189 -11.15 -6.14 -5.10
N MET A 190 -11.03 -7.17 -5.94
CA MET A 190 -10.34 -7.05 -7.23
C MET A 190 -11.13 -6.23 -8.27
N TYR A 191 -12.41 -6.55 -8.45
CA TYR A 191 -13.25 -5.95 -9.50
C TYR A 191 -14.40 -5.07 -8.98
N GLY A 192 -14.71 -5.15 -7.68
CA GLY A 192 -15.89 -4.50 -7.13
C GLY A 192 -17.12 -5.41 -7.17
N ARG A 193 -18.26 -4.86 -6.73
CA ARG A 193 -19.56 -5.52 -6.83
C ARG A 193 -20.69 -4.51 -6.81
N ASN A 194 -21.61 -4.61 -7.76
CA ASN A 194 -22.74 -3.70 -7.90
C ASN A 194 -22.24 -2.25 -8.01
N LEU A 195 -22.48 -1.42 -6.99
CA LEU A 195 -22.02 -0.03 -6.91
C LEU A 195 -20.65 0.12 -6.24
N MET A 196 -20.09 -0.94 -5.65
CA MET A 196 -18.74 -0.92 -5.07
C MET A 196 -17.71 -1.05 -6.20
N GLY A 197 -16.81 -0.08 -6.31
CA GLY A 197 -15.67 -0.17 -7.23
C GLY A 197 -14.59 -1.16 -6.77
N GLY A 198 -13.68 -1.53 -7.67
CA GLY A 198 -12.51 -2.32 -7.35
C GLY A 198 -11.47 -1.54 -6.52
N TYR A 199 -10.74 -2.25 -5.67
CA TYR A 199 -9.69 -1.73 -4.78
C TYR A 199 -8.32 -2.38 -5.08
N SER A 200 -8.18 -3.04 -6.23
CA SER A 200 -6.94 -3.72 -6.63
C SER A 200 -5.75 -2.76 -6.79
N ASP A 201 -6.00 -1.48 -7.08
CA ASP A 201 -4.99 -0.43 -7.18
C ASP A 201 -4.67 0.27 -5.85
N LYS A 202 -5.52 0.10 -4.82
CA LYS A 202 -5.35 0.73 -3.49
C LYS A 202 -4.71 -0.17 -2.45
N LEU A 203 -4.89 -1.49 -2.59
CA LEU A 203 -4.39 -2.49 -1.67
C LEU A 203 -3.42 -3.42 -2.39
N SER A 204 -2.25 -3.67 -1.79
CA SER A 204 -1.32 -4.72 -2.24
C SER A 204 -1.89 -6.12 -1.97
N TYR A 205 -1.31 -7.13 -2.62
CA TYR A 205 -1.73 -8.52 -2.49
C TYR A 205 -1.86 -8.97 -1.03
N GLU A 206 -0.86 -8.71 -0.19
CA GLU A 206 -0.88 -9.09 1.24
C GLU A 206 -1.96 -8.31 2.01
N GLU A 207 -2.06 -7.01 1.78
CA GLU A 207 -3.03 -6.13 2.46
C GLU A 207 -4.49 -6.55 2.16
N ARG A 208 -4.79 -6.99 0.93
CA ARG A 208 -6.11 -7.54 0.59
C ARG A 208 -6.46 -8.75 1.47
N TRP A 209 -5.50 -9.62 1.72
CA TRP A 209 -5.70 -10.79 2.58
C TRP A 209 -5.81 -10.44 4.06
N GLN A 210 -5.04 -9.45 4.54
CA GLN A 210 -5.14 -8.94 5.91
C GLN A 210 -6.51 -8.31 6.18
N VAL A 211 -7.05 -7.53 5.24
CA VAL A 211 -8.41 -6.99 5.32
C VAL A 211 -9.45 -8.11 5.41
N ILE A 212 -9.31 -9.17 4.60
CA ILE A 212 -10.19 -10.34 4.66
C ILE A 212 -10.10 -11.04 6.02
N GLN A 213 -8.89 -11.24 6.58
CA GLN A 213 -8.74 -11.78 7.94
C GLN A 213 -9.45 -10.91 8.98
N TYR A 214 -9.36 -9.59 8.86
CA TYR A 214 -10.07 -8.70 9.77
C TYR A 214 -11.60 -8.82 9.62
N ILE A 215 -12.14 -8.91 8.41
CA ILE A 215 -13.57 -9.19 8.18
C ILE A 215 -13.97 -10.51 8.85
N ARG A 216 -13.14 -11.56 8.75
CA ARG A 216 -13.38 -12.83 9.46
C ARG A 216 -13.35 -12.66 10.97
N SER A 217 -12.45 -11.86 11.51
CA SER A 217 -12.41 -11.56 12.95
C SER A 217 -13.69 -10.88 13.44
N LEU A 218 -14.27 -9.96 12.64
CA LEU A 218 -15.55 -9.33 12.95
C LEU A 218 -16.71 -10.35 12.95
N GLN A 219 -16.72 -11.26 11.97
CA GLN A 219 -17.71 -12.35 11.91
C GLN A 219 -17.61 -13.29 13.10
N ALA A 220 -16.39 -13.64 13.51
CA ALA A 220 -16.14 -14.45 14.68
C ALA A 220 -16.65 -13.76 15.95
N ALA A 221 -16.31 -12.48 16.14
CA ALA A 221 -16.79 -11.69 17.27
C ALA A 221 -18.32 -11.63 17.35
N SER A 222 -19.00 -11.43 16.20
CA SER A 222 -20.46 -11.42 16.11
C SER A 222 -21.09 -12.77 16.52
N LYS A 223 -20.46 -13.89 16.15
CA LYS A 223 -20.90 -15.25 16.50
C LYS A 223 -20.37 -15.77 17.84
N LYS A 224 -19.63 -14.96 18.61
CA LYS A 224 -18.95 -15.38 19.85
C LYS A 224 -17.96 -16.53 19.63
N LEU A 225 -17.30 -16.51 18.48
CA LEU A 225 -16.22 -17.43 18.09
C LEU A 225 -14.87 -16.71 18.18
N GLU A 226 -13.80 -17.49 18.26
CA GLU A 226 -12.43 -16.96 18.36
C GLU A 226 -11.75 -16.94 16.99
N TYR A 227 -11.09 -15.83 16.67
CA TYR A 227 -10.27 -15.67 15.48
C TYR A 227 -9.01 -14.87 15.84
N SER A 228 -7.93 -15.58 16.12
CA SER A 228 -6.66 -15.01 16.60
C SER A 228 -5.46 -15.77 16.05
N GLU A 229 -4.26 -15.24 16.31
CA GLU A 229 -2.99 -15.91 15.97
C GLU A 229 -2.84 -17.31 16.60
N LYS A 230 -3.56 -17.56 17.70
CA LYS A 230 -3.46 -18.79 18.49
C LYS A 230 -4.51 -19.82 18.10
N LEU A 231 -5.73 -19.35 17.85
CA LEU A 231 -6.91 -20.18 17.66
C LEU A 231 -7.85 -19.55 16.63
N ASN A 232 -8.37 -20.38 15.73
CA ASN A 232 -9.45 -20.04 14.81
C ASN A 232 -10.56 -21.09 14.98
N THR A 233 -11.74 -20.66 15.45
CA THR A 233 -12.94 -21.50 15.59
C THR A 233 -14.05 -21.10 14.61
N LEU A 234 -13.80 -20.11 13.74
CA LEU A 234 -14.78 -19.64 12.77
C LEU A 234 -14.81 -20.55 11.53
N ASN A 235 -13.64 -20.86 10.98
CA ASN A 235 -13.51 -21.59 9.73
C ASN A 235 -12.30 -22.55 9.77
N THR A 236 -12.25 -23.46 8.80
CA THR A 236 -11.12 -24.39 8.60
C THR A 236 -10.18 -23.92 7.48
N SER A 237 -10.49 -22.80 6.82
CA SER A 237 -9.75 -22.28 5.68
C SER A 237 -8.53 -21.45 6.06
N ASP A 238 -8.58 -20.75 7.19
CA ASP A 238 -7.51 -19.86 7.64
C ASP A 238 -6.67 -20.53 8.73
N THR A 239 -5.35 -20.46 8.58
CA THR A 239 -4.42 -21.15 9.48
C THR A 239 -3.86 -20.18 10.52
N PRO A 240 -4.06 -20.41 11.83
CA PRO A 240 -3.41 -19.64 12.88
C PRO A 240 -1.88 -19.77 12.81
N TYR A 241 -1.16 -18.68 13.11
CA TYR A 241 0.30 -18.69 13.13
C TYR A 241 0.88 -19.73 14.11
N SER A 242 0.21 -19.99 15.23
CA SER A 242 0.62 -21.02 16.21
C SER A 242 0.80 -22.42 15.59
N VAL A 243 -0.05 -22.81 14.64
CA VAL A 243 0.01 -24.11 13.95
C VAL A 243 1.23 -24.17 13.05
N ILE A 244 1.53 -23.07 12.37
CA ILE A 244 2.71 -22.95 11.51
C ILE A 244 3.99 -22.96 12.34
N ALA A 245 4.06 -22.14 13.40
CA ALA A 245 5.20 -22.09 14.31
C ALA A 245 5.50 -23.48 14.91
N SER A 246 4.46 -24.23 15.28
CA SER A 246 4.60 -25.60 15.79
C SER A 246 5.17 -26.56 14.75
N LYS A 247 4.73 -26.47 13.48
CA LYS A 247 5.28 -27.26 12.38
C LYS A 247 6.74 -26.90 12.08
N MET A 248 7.09 -25.62 12.08
CA MET A 248 8.48 -25.17 11.89
C MET A 248 9.40 -25.64 13.03
N ALA A 249 8.93 -25.58 14.27
CA ALA A 249 9.66 -26.10 15.43
C ALA A 249 9.89 -27.61 15.32
N ALA A 250 8.93 -28.37 14.77
CA ALA A 250 9.08 -29.81 14.55
C ALA A 250 10.04 -30.19 13.41
N ILE A 251 10.23 -29.31 12.41
CA ILE A 251 11.13 -29.52 11.27
C ILE A 251 12.58 -29.15 11.61
N THR A 252 12.80 -28.32 12.63
CA THR A 252 14.14 -27.94 13.08
C THR A 252 14.59 -28.91 14.18
N PRO A 253 15.43 -29.93 13.91
CA PRO A 253 16.00 -30.69 15.00
C PRO A 253 16.88 -29.72 15.79
N ALA A 254 16.77 -29.75 17.11
CA ALA A 254 17.63 -29.00 18.01
C ALA A 254 19.08 -29.19 17.58
N ALA A 255 19.66 -28.20 16.93
CA ALA A 255 21.09 -28.12 16.73
C ALA A 255 21.67 -27.90 18.12
N THR A 256 21.95 -28.99 18.83
CA THR A 256 22.84 -29.01 19.98
C THR A 256 24.16 -28.46 19.47
N VAL A 257 24.37 -27.16 19.69
CA VAL A 257 25.68 -26.55 19.56
C VAL A 257 26.53 -27.22 20.63
N ILE A 258 27.24 -28.27 20.25
CA ILE A 258 28.33 -28.82 21.04
C ILE A 258 29.41 -27.74 20.96
N ILE A 259 29.41 -26.83 21.94
CA ILE A 259 30.53 -25.94 22.17
C ILE A 259 31.68 -26.85 22.61
N SER A 260 32.48 -27.26 21.63
CA SER A 260 33.83 -27.77 21.84
C SER A 260 34.59 -26.66 22.56
N THR A 261 34.72 -26.80 23.88
CA THR A 261 35.68 -26.03 24.67
C THR A 261 37.07 -26.48 24.26
N ASP A 262 37.60 -25.90 23.18
CA ASP A 262 39.04 -25.91 22.98
C ASP A 262 39.63 -24.64 23.56
N THR A 263 40.48 -24.87 24.53
CA THR A 263 41.13 -23.86 25.36
C THR A 263 42.51 -23.70 24.76
N SER A 264 42.97 -22.45 24.61
CA SER A 264 44.34 -22.02 24.29
C SER A 264 44.60 -21.50 22.87
N ALA A 265 44.46 -20.19 22.72
CA ALA A 265 45.38 -19.39 21.91
C ALA A 265 45.42 -17.97 22.48
N THR A 266 46.31 -17.76 23.44
CA THR A 266 46.68 -16.46 23.99
C THR A 266 47.13 -15.51 22.88
N HIS A 267 46.42 -14.39 22.73
CA HIS A 267 46.87 -13.24 21.94
C HIS A 267 48.17 -12.68 22.54
N LYS A 268 49.30 -12.88 21.85
CA LYS A 268 50.56 -12.18 22.14
C LYS A 268 50.61 -10.93 21.27
N ALA A 269 50.43 -9.78 21.90
CA ALA A 269 50.59 -8.46 21.29
C ALA A 269 52.05 -8.25 20.86
N ALA A 270 52.27 -7.95 19.58
CA ALA A 270 53.55 -7.51 19.06
C ALA A 270 53.59 -5.97 19.05
N SER A 271 54.36 -5.39 19.97
CA SER A 271 54.78 -4.00 19.91
C SER A 271 56.06 -3.92 19.08
N GLY A 272 56.02 -3.18 17.97
CA GLY A 272 57.19 -2.88 17.16
C GLY A 272 58.00 -1.76 17.82
N LYS A 273 59.26 -2.04 18.14
CA LYS A 273 60.25 -1.06 18.59
C LYS A 273 61.39 -1.05 17.56
N GLU A 274 61.55 0.05 16.84
CA GLU A 274 62.74 0.34 16.04
C GLU A 274 63.95 0.58 16.96
N SER A 275 65.07 -0.10 16.68
CA SER A 275 66.41 0.50 16.81
C SER A 275 67.47 -0.27 16.03
N LYS A 276 67.99 0.40 14.99
CA LYS A 276 69.37 0.44 14.49
C LYS A 276 70.28 -0.77 14.72
N HIS A 277 70.74 -1.36 13.62
CA HIS A 277 72.17 -1.38 13.28
C HIS A 277 72.38 -1.20 11.78
#